data_AF-A0A7C4FZP3-F1
#
_entry.id   AF-A0A7C4FZP3-F1
#
_cell.length_a   1.000
_cell.length_b   1.000
_cell.length_c   1.000
_cell.angle_alpha   90.00
_cell.angle_beta   90.00
_cell.angle_gamma   90.00
#
_symmetry.space_group_name_H-M   'P 1'
#
loop_
_entity.id
_entity.type
_entity.pdbx_description
1 polymer ?
#
loop_
_entity_poly.entity_id
_entity_poly.type
_entity_poly.pdbx_seq_one_letter_code
_entity_poly.pdbx_strand_id
1 'polypeptide(L)'
;MRSARQGDLEVRFTLRRAGPPANNTANDAPATAVRGKLPRVTHVLALAIQLDDMLQRGLAQDHADLARLGCLTRERISQIMKLLWLAPDIQREVLSLPRTPGGRFRISEAALRRVAAAISWREQRRRWVQLGVKPRNGL
;
A
#
# COMPACT_ATOMS: atom_id res chain seq x y z
N MET A 1 14.54 -17.70 33.74
CA MET A 1 13.24 -18.18 33.21
C MET A 1 12.69 -17.13 32.24
N ARG A 2 12.04 -17.62 31.17
CA ARG A 2 11.74 -16.97 29.88
C ARG A 2 10.60 -15.95 29.95
N SER A 3 10.68 -14.89 29.13
CA SER A 3 9.65 -14.44 28.16
C SER A 3 9.91 -12.99 27.74
N ALA A 4 9.65 -12.52 26.53
CA ALA A 4 9.43 -13.13 25.23
C ALA A 4 9.42 -11.95 24.22
N ARG A 5 10.37 -11.98 23.29
CA ARG A 5 10.31 -11.48 21.89
C ARG A 5 9.19 -10.48 21.56
N GLN A 6 9.55 -9.20 21.49
CA GLN A 6 8.82 -8.20 20.70
C GLN A 6 9.07 -8.52 19.22
N GLY A 7 7.99 -8.82 18.50
CA GLY A 7 8.02 -9.22 17.09
C GLY A 7 8.44 -8.08 16.18
N ASP A 8 9.62 -8.21 15.63
CA ASP A 8 10.11 -7.46 14.48
C ASP A 8 9.21 -7.78 13.27
N LEU A 9 8.35 -6.83 12.86
CA LEU A 9 7.61 -6.93 11.60
C LEU A 9 8.50 -6.41 10.47
N GLU A 10 9.52 -7.20 10.11
CA GLU A 10 10.27 -7.02 8.88
C GLU A 10 9.36 -7.35 7.68
N VAL A 11 8.67 -6.34 7.14
CA VAL A 11 8.01 -6.48 5.83
C VAL A 11 9.09 -6.35 4.75
N ARG A 12 9.74 -7.48 4.47
CA ARG A 12 10.77 -7.58 3.43
C ARG A 12 10.11 -7.50 2.05
N PHE A 13 10.13 -6.32 1.44
CA PHE A 13 9.72 -6.14 0.06
C PHE A 13 10.89 -6.44 -0.89
N THR A 14 10.91 -7.63 -1.48
CA THR A 14 11.77 -7.90 -2.63
C THR A 14 11.10 -7.34 -3.89
N LEU A 15 11.63 -6.23 -4.41
CA LEU A 15 11.27 -5.70 -5.73
C LEU A 15 11.87 -6.62 -6.80
N ARG A 16 11.21 -7.76 -7.01
CA ARG A 16 11.61 -8.75 -8.01
C ARG A 16 11.29 -8.17 -9.39
N ARG A 17 12.30 -8.04 -10.24
CA ARG A 17 12.20 -7.65 -11.65
C ARG A 17 11.19 -8.57 -12.34
N ALA A 18 9.97 -8.10 -12.58
CA ALA A 18 8.96 -8.87 -13.29
C ALA A 18 9.31 -8.86 -14.80
N GLY A 19 9.79 -10.01 -15.30
CA GLY A 19 9.77 -10.30 -16.73
C GLY A 19 8.33 -10.42 -17.26
N PRO A 20 8.14 -10.51 -18.59
CA PRO A 20 6.82 -10.48 -19.22
C PRO A 20 5.93 -11.63 -18.73
N PRO A 21 4.60 -11.48 -18.72
CA PRO A 21 3.71 -12.44 -18.07
C PRO A 21 3.63 -13.73 -18.89
N ALA A 22 4.43 -14.71 -18.50
CA ALA A 22 4.26 -16.10 -18.93
C ALA A 22 3.09 -16.71 -18.17
N ASN A 23 2.06 -17.03 -18.93
CA ASN A 23 0.87 -17.74 -18.49
C ASN A 23 1.27 -19.20 -18.22
N ASN A 24 1.44 -19.63 -16.96
CA ASN A 24 1.23 -21.03 -16.61
C ASN A 24 1.00 -21.30 -15.12
N THR A 25 0.12 -22.26 -14.92
CA THR A 25 -0.41 -22.87 -13.71
C THR A 25 0.64 -23.75 -13.01
N ALA A 26 0.46 -23.93 -11.70
CA ALA A 26 1.14 -24.86 -10.78
C ALA A 26 2.59 -24.51 -10.36
N ASN A 27 2.84 -24.28 -9.07
CA ASN A 27 3.13 -25.40 -8.17
C ASN A 27 3.31 -24.98 -6.69
N ASP A 28 2.85 -25.89 -5.84
CA ASP A 28 3.02 -26.11 -4.39
C ASP A 28 3.98 -25.24 -3.56
N ALA A 29 3.40 -24.59 -2.55
CA ALA A 29 4.02 -24.33 -1.25
C ALA A 29 2.98 -24.69 -0.16
N PRO A 30 3.38 -25.31 0.96
CA PRO A 30 2.47 -26.06 1.81
C PRO A 30 1.44 -25.16 2.47
N ALA A 31 0.20 -25.65 2.48
CA ALA A 31 -0.99 -25.06 3.09
C ALA A 31 -0.71 -24.56 4.51
N THR A 32 -0.38 -23.28 4.64
CA THR A 32 -0.26 -22.61 5.94
C THR A 32 -1.29 -21.50 5.99
N ALA A 33 -2.54 -21.89 6.27
CA ALA A 33 -3.71 -21.05 6.52
C ALA A 33 -4.07 -20.05 5.41
N VAL A 34 -5.32 -20.09 4.94
CA VAL A 34 -5.94 -19.07 4.09
C VAL A 34 -6.13 -17.77 4.88
N ARG A 35 -5.04 -17.15 5.34
CA ARG A 35 -5.03 -15.78 5.83
C ARG A 35 -5.14 -14.92 4.57
N GLY A 36 -6.32 -14.36 4.33
CA GLY A 36 -6.61 -13.59 3.11
C GLY A 36 -5.49 -12.62 2.69
N LYS A 37 -5.42 -12.33 1.39
CA LYS A 37 -4.42 -11.40 0.86
C LYS A 37 -4.77 -9.99 1.32
N LEU A 38 -3.76 -9.24 1.79
CA LEU A 38 -3.91 -7.81 2.06
C LEU A 38 -4.25 -7.09 0.74
N PRO A 39 -5.11 -6.06 0.76
CA PRO A 39 -5.44 -5.31 -0.43
C PRO A 39 -4.18 -4.73 -1.08
N ARG A 40 -4.13 -4.69 -2.41
CA ARG A 40 -3.00 -4.07 -3.13
C ARG A 40 -2.82 -2.60 -2.73
N VAL A 41 -3.92 -1.89 -2.49
CA VAL A 41 -3.91 -0.49 -2.03
C VAL A 41 -3.17 -0.31 -0.69
N THR A 42 -3.32 -1.26 0.23
CA THR A 42 -2.63 -1.26 1.52
C THR A 42 -1.12 -1.39 1.34
N HIS A 43 -0.68 -2.30 0.47
CA HIS A 43 0.74 -2.44 0.15
C HIS A 43 1.32 -1.20 -0.52
N VAL A 44 0.56 -0.56 -1.42
CA VAL A 44 1.03 0.65 -2.11
C VAL A 44 1.13 1.83 -1.14
N LEU A 45 0.19 1.99 -0.21
CA LEU A 45 0.28 3.02 0.83
C LEU A 45 1.45 2.76 1.79
N ALA A 46 1.64 1.50 2.23
CA ALA A 46 2.79 1.14 3.06
C ALA A 46 4.12 1.40 2.33
N LEU A 47 4.19 1.10 1.04
CA LEU A 47 5.35 1.43 0.21
C LEU A 47 5.56 2.94 0.13
N ALA A 48 4.50 3.74 -0.01
CA ALA A 48 4.63 5.20 -0.02
C ALA A 48 5.25 5.72 1.28
N ILE A 49 4.82 5.19 2.44
CA ILE A 49 5.37 5.55 3.75
C ILE A 49 6.87 5.17 3.83
N GLN A 50 7.24 4.00 3.32
CA GLN A 50 8.64 3.56 3.30
C GLN A 50 9.52 4.44 2.40
N LEU A 51 9.03 4.83 1.22
CA LEU A 51 9.75 5.72 0.32
C LEU A 51 9.95 7.11 0.93
N ASP A 52 8.95 7.62 1.65
CA ASP A 52 9.05 8.87 2.40
C ASP A 52 10.10 8.78 3.51
N ASP A 53 10.12 7.69 4.28
CA ASP A 53 11.16 7.43 5.30
C ASP A 53 12.57 7.43 4.68
N MET A 54 12.74 6.82 3.51
CA MET A 54 14.03 6.82 2.80
C MET A 54 14.47 8.23 2.40
N LEU A 55 13.55 9.10 1.95
CA LEU A 55 13.86 10.49 1.66
C LEU A 55 14.21 11.27 2.94
N GLN A 56 13.41 11.11 3.99
CA GLN A 56 13.62 11.80 5.27
C GLN A 56 14.95 11.42 5.92
N ARG A 57 15.36 10.16 5.80
CA ARG A 57 16.64 9.65 6.34
C ARG A 57 17.83 9.90 5.42
N GLY A 58 17.63 10.52 4.26
CA GLY A 58 18.68 10.79 3.27
C GLY A 58 19.24 9.53 2.58
N LEU A 59 18.52 8.41 2.63
CA LEU A 59 18.87 7.18 1.91
C LEU A 59 18.62 7.30 0.40
N ALA A 60 17.74 8.23 0.00
CA ALA A 60 17.52 8.65 -1.37
C ALA A 60 17.43 10.18 -1.41
N GLN A 61 18.02 10.82 -2.43
CA GLN A 61 18.03 12.28 -2.52
C GLN A 61 16.77 12.81 -3.21
N ASP A 62 16.24 12.05 -4.16
CA ASP A 62 15.07 12.45 -4.93
C ASP A 62 14.23 11.26 -5.43
N HIS A 63 13.16 11.58 -6.16
CA HIS A 63 12.29 10.58 -6.76
C HIS A 63 12.96 9.74 -7.87
N ALA A 64 14.04 10.23 -8.48
CA ALA A 64 14.81 9.48 -9.48
C ALA A 64 15.71 8.43 -8.80
N ASP A 65 16.29 8.75 -7.65
CA ASP A 65 17.01 7.81 -6.80
C ASP A 65 16.07 6.71 -6.30
N LEU A 66 14.88 7.08 -5.82
CA LEU A 66 13.85 6.10 -5.45
C LEU A 66 13.42 5.20 -6.62
N ALA A 67 13.32 5.75 -7.83
CA ALA A 67 13.01 4.99 -9.04
C ALA A 67 14.10 3.94 -9.34
N ARG A 68 15.38 4.34 -9.23
CA ARG A 68 16.54 3.47 -9.43
C ARG A 68 16.62 2.36 -8.37
N LEU A 69 16.50 2.72 -7.10
CA LEU A 69 16.47 1.77 -5.97
C LEU A 69 15.25 0.85 -6.05
N GLY A 70 14.11 1.40 -6.49
CA GLY A 70 12.83 0.73 -6.58
C GLY A 70 12.66 -0.17 -7.80
N CYS A 71 13.52 -0.04 -8.82
CA CYS A 71 13.26 -0.53 -10.19
C CYS A 71 11.88 -0.09 -10.75
N LEU A 72 11.38 1.06 -10.30
CA LEU A 72 10.10 1.62 -10.74
C LEU A 72 10.34 2.83 -11.62
N THR A 73 9.41 3.12 -12.54
CA THR A 73 9.51 4.38 -13.28
C THR A 73 9.25 5.57 -12.36
N ARG A 74 9.76 6.75 -12.73
CA ARG A 74 9.56 7.99 -11.98
C ARG A 74 8.08 8.34 -11.85
N GLU A 75 7.30 8.08 -12.89
CA GLU A 75 5.86 8.27 -12.92
C GLU A 75 5.19 7.37 -11.89
N ARG A 76 5.62 6.10 -11.78
CA ARG A 76 5.08 5.18 -10.80
C ARG A 76 5.42 5.61 -9.37
N ILE A 77 6.66 6.04 -9.12
CA ILE A 77 7.05 6.63 -7.83
C ILE A 77 6.15 7.83 -7.50
N SER A 78 5.95 8.76 -8.45
CA SER A 78 5.07 9.92 -8.24
C SER A 78 3.63 9.51 -7.91
N GLN A 79 3.07 8.50 -8.59
CA GLN A 79 1.74 7.99 -8.29
C GLN A 79 1.63 7.40 -6.88
N ILE A 80 2.68 6.72 -6.42
CA ILE A 80 2.75 6.13 -5.08
C ILE A 80 2.84 7.25 -4.04
N MET A 81 3.74 8.22 -4.23
CA MET A 81 3.93 9.35 -3.31
C MET A 81 2.66 10.20 -3.14
N LYS A 82 1.85 10.34 -4.20
CA LYS A 82 0.55 11.03 -4.10
C LYS A 82 -0.39 10.43 -3.05
N LEU A 83 -0.23 9.16 -2.68
CA LEU A 83 -1.07 8.55 -1.64
C LEU A 83 -0.78 9.11 -0.23
N LEU A 84 0.40 9.72 -0.02
CA LEU A 84 0.73 10.38 1.25
C LEU A 84 -0.09 11.65 1.48
N TRP A 85 -0.71 12.22 0.44
CA TRP A 85 -1.55 13.40 0.55
C TRP A 85 -2.99 13.10 0.99
N LEU A 86 -3.30 11.82 1.20
CA LEU A 86 -4.57 11.42 1.81
C LEU A 86 -4.68 11.93 3.24
N ALA A 87 -5.90 12.24 3.65
CA ALA A 87 -6.21 12.59 5.02
C ALA A 87 -5.72 11.47 5.99
N PRO A 88 -5.14 11.81 7.15
CA PRO A 88 -4.54 10.83 8.06
C PRO A 88 -5.51 9.75 8.57
N ASP A 89 -6.80 10.06 8.67
CA ASP A 89 -7.87 9.11 8.98
C ASP A 89 -8.10 8.12 7.84
N ILE A 90 -8.11 8.57 6.59
CA ILE A 90 -8.25 7.71 5.41
C ILE A 90 -7.03 6.78 5.27
N GLN A 91 -5.82 7.28 5.52
CA GLN A 91 -4.61 6.45 5.51
C GLN A 91 -4.71 5.31 6.53
N ARG A 92 -5.13 5.61 7.76
CA ARG A 92 -5.36 4.60 8.79
C ARG A 92 -6.41 3.59 8.37
N GLU A 93 -7.51 4.04 7.76
CA GLU A 93 -8.53 3.13 7.26
C GLU A 93 -8.01 2.20 6.17
N VAL A 94 -7.25 2.71 5.20
CA VAL A 94 -6.59 1.93 4.13
C VAL A 94 -5.63 0.88 4.70
N LEU A 95 -4.87 1.23 5.74
CA LEU A 95 -3.97 0.29 6.43
C LEU A 95 -4.73 -0.77 7.24
N SER A 96 -5.93 -0.43 7.72
CA SER A 96 -6.80 -1.31 8.53
C SER A 96 -7.75 -2.20 7.71
N LEU A 97 -7.68 -2.15 6.37
CA LEU A 97 -8.60 -2.88 5.51
C LEU A 97 -8.49 -4.41 5.76
N PRO A 98 -9.64 -5.11 5.87
CA PRO A 98 -9.62 -6.54 6.15
C PRO A 98 -8.99 -7.31 4.99
N ARG A 99 -8.32 -8.40 5.35
CA ARG A 99 -7.80 -9.39 4.41
C ARG A 99 -8.98 -10.11 3.74
N THR A 100 -9.25 -9.81 2.46
CA THR A 100 -10.38 -10.42 1.74
C THR A 100 -10.00 -11.79 1.16
N PRO A 101 -10.71 -12.88 1.50
CA PRO A 101 -10.62 -14.15 0.79
C PRO A 101 -11.19 -13.98 -0.62
N GLY A 102 -10.43 -14.28 -1.67
CA GLY A 102 -10.89 -14.17 -3.06
C GLY A 102 -10.26 -13.04 -3.89
N GLY A 103 -9.37 -12.23 -3.32
CA GLY A 103 -8.40 -11.41 -4.06
C GLY A 103 -8.95 -10.19 -4.84
N ARG A 104 -10.26 -10.06 -5.03
CA ARG A 104 -10.88 -8.86 -5.63
C ARG A 104 -11.28 -7.87 -4.55
N PHE A 105 -10.55 -6.76 -4.51
CA PHE A 105 -10.87 -5.65 -3.63
C PHE A 105 -11.70 -4.60 -4.37
N ARG A 106 -12.70 -4.01 -3.72
CA ARG A 106 -13.60 -3.00 -4.34
C ARG A 106 -12.87 -1.69 -4.65
N ILE A 107 -11.80 -1.38 -3.93
CA ILE A 107 -11.02 -0.16 -4.11
C ILE A 107 -9.77 -0.47 -4.92
N SER A 108 -9.64 0.18 -6.07
CA SER A 108 -8.40 0.19 -6.85
C SER A 108 -7.47 1.31 -6.39
N GLU A 109 -6.17 1.17 -6.65
CA GLU A 109 -5.19 2.23 -6.40
C GLU A 109 -5.52 3.51 -7.19
N ALA A 110 -6.04 3.36 -8.42
CA ALA A 110 -6.49 4.50 -9.20
C ALA A 110 -7.67 5.24 -8.55
N ALA A 111 -8.61 4.54 -7.90
CA ALA A 111 -9.68 5.16 -7.14
C ALA A 111 -9.13 5.93 -5.94
N LEU A 112 -8.20 5.32 -5.19
CA LEU A 112 -7.56 5.96 -4.05
C LEU A 112 -6.78 7.23 -4.46
N ARG A 113 -6.09 7.19 -5.61
CA ARG A 113 -5.37 8.35 -6.15
C ARG A 113 -6.31 9.50 -6.53
N ARG A 114 -7.53 9.21 -7.02
CA ARG A 114 -8.56 10.23 -7.29
C ARG A 114 -9.08 10.89 -6.01
N VAL A 115 -9.08 10.15 -4.89
CA VAL A 115 -9.35 10.73 -3.57
C VAL A 115 -8.20 11.65 -3.18
N ALA A 116 -6.96 11.18 -3.23
CA ALA A 116 -5.77 11.96 -2.88
C ALA A 116 -5.57 13.24 -3.71
N ALA A 117 -6.09 13.27 -4.94
CA ALA A 117 -6.02 14.45 -5.82
C ALA A 117 -6.90 15.63 -5.35
N ALA A 118 -7.83 15.43 -4.41
CA ALA A 118 -8.63 16.52 -3.88
C ALA A 118 -7.83 17.33 -2.83
N ILE A 119 -7.80 18.66 -2.99
CA ILE A 119 -7.06 19.59 -2.13
C ILE A 119 -7.62 19.60 -0.70
N SER A 120 -8.95 19.55 -0.55
CA SER A 120 -9.59 19.59 0.76
C SER A 120 -9.78 18.19 1.35
N TRP A 121 -9.33 17.97 2.58
CA TRP A 121 -9.61 16.74 3.32
C TRP A 121 -11.10 16.45 3.51
N ARG A 122 -11.97 17.49 3.55
CA ARG A 122 -13.43 17.28 3.58
C ARG A 122 -13.92 16.62 2.30
N GLU A 123 -13.40 17.07 1.15
CA GLU A 123 -13.71 16.47 -0.15
C GLU A 123 -13.13 15.06 -0.28
N GLN A 124 -11.91 14.83 0.24
CA GLN A 124 -11.33 13.50 0.28
C GLN A 124 -12.23 12.52 1.06
N ARG A 125 -12.70 12.91 2.25
CA ARG A 125 -13.62 12.09 3.07
C ARG A 125 -14.94 11.80 2.36
N ARG A 126 -15.54 12.80 1.70
CA ARG A 126 -16.76 12.59 0.89
C ARG A 126 -16.55 11.54 -0.20
N ARG A 127 -15.46 11.68 -0.98
CA ARG A 127 -15.12 10.71 -2.05
C ARG A 127 -14.81 9.33 -1.49
N TRP A 128 -14.16 9.27 -0.33
CA TRP A 128 -13.83 8.02 0.35
C TRP A 128 -15.09 7.24 0.74
N VAL A 129 -16.09 7.91 1.33
CA VAL A 129 -17.39 7.31 1.66
C VAL A 129 -18.12 6.82 0.39
N GLN A 130 -18.06 7.56 -0.71
CA GLN A 130 -18.66 7.17 -1.99
C GLN A 130 -18.05 5.89 -2.59
N LEU A 131 -16.82 5.53 -2.23
CA LEU A 131 -16.18 4.26 -2.64
C LEU A 131 -16.74 3.03 -1.89
N GLY A 132 -17.72 3.23 -0.99
CA GLY A 132 -18.37 2.15 -0.24
C GLY A 132 -17.51 1.60 0.89
N VAL A 133 -16.47 2.33 1.30
CA VAL A 133 -15.76 2.07 2.54
C VAL A 133 -16.53 2.76 3.64
N LYS A 134 -17.27 1.97 4.42
CA LYS A 134 -17.91 2.52 5.62
C LYS A 134 -16.77 2.87 6.59
N PRO A 135 -16.58 4.15 6.97
CA PRO A 135 -15.59 4.49 7.97
C PRO A 135 -15.92 3.69 9.23
N ARG A 136 -14.92 2.99 9.77
CA ARG A 136 -15.11 2.21 11.01
C ARG A 136 -15.30 3.13 12.22
N ASN A 137 -15.04 4.43 12.06
CA ASN A 137 -15.21 5.42 13.11
C ASN A 137 -16.42 6.29 12.79
N GLY A 138 -17.53 5.98 13.46
CA GLY A 138 -18.56 6.96 13.74
C GLY A 138 -18.02 7.96 14.76
N LEU A 139 -18.12 9.24 14.41
CA LEU A 139 -18.36 10.33 15.34
C LEU A 139 -19.66 10.99 14.90
#